data_AF-L1QCV8-F1
#
_entry.id   AF-L1QCV8-F1
#
_cell.length_a   1.000
_cell.length_b   1.000
_cell.length_c   1.000
_cell.angle_alpha   90.00
_cell.angle_beta   90.00
_cell.angle_gamma   90.00
#
_symmetry.space_group_name_H-M   'P 1'
#
loop_
_entity.id
_entity.type
_entity.pdbx_description
1 polymer ?
#
loop_
_entity_poly.entity_id
_entity_poly.type
_entity_poly.pdbx_seq_one_letter_code
_entity_poly.pdbx_strand_id
1 'polypeptide(L)'
;MKKNKKIIGISICIIVFIGLYAIISTYKNNNKGVDGVNNQDGVNERAINGNLIFIEGKNEFNKGILENVDIIRDNNNSLNNNIKEDTIVLKSKNGKYVKEGTFISEVIDTEDFNKLILSWNAETPEKTYIEVEARAYTNTSQWTEWLSWGVWGTGIERASKSTACNLAKVDTDTLIIKGDETYANKIQVRVKLYSKSSKVTPILTRITVSYINSENKVIDAFNGDINLSIVEKVIETPKISQMLRDKRIASRICSPTSMTMLLNRLGENLIVEDVAWSSYDYNYDGFGNWVYNVAFAGSLGHQAYVKFGSLEDLKNEIEDGYPVATSVKYTNDIDNDKYPYIENAPLTTSGHLIVVCGFSNKNGEQYVVVNDPAAEDDESVRVEYKLEQFMEAWYNSDYIMYIVH
;
A
#
# COMPACT_ATOMS: atom_id res chain seq x y z
N MET A 1 47.96 31.19 -57.59
CA MET A 1 48.39 32.50 -57.05
C MET A 1 47.38 32.97 -56.02
N LYS A 2 47.83 33.24 -54.77
CA LYS A 2 47.32 34.11 -53.66
C LYS A 2 45.81 34.46 -53.65
N LYS A 3 45.05 34.44 -52.54
CA LYS A 3 45.34 34.69 -51.12
C LYS A 3 44.08 34.43 -50.25
N ASN A 4 44.31 34.13 -48.97
CA ASN A 4 43.36 34.03 -47.84
C ASN A 4 42.35 35.19 -47.66
N LYS A 5 41.19 34.91 -47.03
CA LYS A 5 40.80 35.46 -45.70
C LYS A 5 39.51 34.82 -45.12
N LYS A 6 39.54 34.62 -43.79
CA LYS A 6 38.49 34.15 -42.86
C LYS A 6 37.45 35.25 -42.52
N ILE A 7 36.31 34.84 -41.94
CA ILE A 7 35.54 35.35 -40.74
C ILE A 7 34.06 34.96 -40.92
N ILE A 8 33.52 33.92 -40.25
CA ILE A 8 32.73 33.88 -38.99
C ILE A 8 31.47 34.78 -38.96
N GLY A 9 30.28 34.16 -38.83
CA GLY A 9 29.19 34.68 -37.98
C GLY A 9 27.74 34.64 -38.48
N ILE A 10 26.95 33.74 -37.88
CA ILE A 10 25.56 33.91 -37.38
C ILE A 10 24.34 33.56 -38.28
N SER A 11 23.71 32.44 -37.86
CA SER A 11 22.29 32.11 -37.63
C SER A 11 21.17 32.46 -38.62
N ILE A 12 20.41 31.43 -39.02
CA ILE A 12 19.01 31.13 -38.62
C ILE A 12 18.51 30.00 -39.56
N CYS A 13 18.31 28.79 -39.04
CA CYS A 13 17.60 27.72 -39.75
C CYS A 13 16.22 27.54 -39.10
N ILE A 14 15.20 27.89 -39.87
CA ILE A 14 13.78 27.69 -39.57
C ILE A 14 13.46 26.19 -39.70
N ILE A 15 12.87 25.64 -38.65
CA ILE A 15 12.34 24.27 -38.61
C ILE A 15 11.01 24.24 -39.37
N VAL A 16 10.92 23.38 -40.39
CA VAL A 16 9.68 22.93 -41.01
C VAL A 16 9.54 21.45 -40.72
N PHE A 17 8.55 21.06 -39.92
CA PHE A 17 7.97 19.71 -39.96
C PHE A 17 6.52 19.78 -39.47
N ILE A 18 5.60 19.83 -40.43
CA ILE A 18 4.16 19.58 -40.24
C ILE A 18 3.92 18.16 -40.75
N GLY A 19 3.23 17.34 -39.96
CA GLY A 19 2.46 16.22 -40.46
C GLY A 19 2.83 14.85 -39.93
N LEU A 20 2.35 14.50 -38.73
CA LEU A 20 1.79 13.18 -38.42
C LEU A 20 1.04 13.21 -37.07
N TYR A 21 -0.18 13.72 -37.04
CA TYR A 21 -1.07 13.59 -35.87
C TYR A 21 -2.52 13.43 -36.32
N ALA A 22 -2.82 12.31 -36.98
CA ALA A 22 -4.18 11.99 -37.39
C ALA A 22 -4.38 10.48 -37.60
N ILE A 23 -3.89 9.61 -36.70
CA ILE A 23 -4.25 8.17 -36.69
C ILE A 23 -4.55 7.62 -35.26
N ILE A 24 -4.30 8.36 -34.18
CA ILE A 24 -4.51 7.84 -32.81
C ILE A 24 -5.94 8.10 -32.25
N SER A 25 -6.79 8.88 -32.92
CA SER A 25 -8.10 9.27 -32.35
C SER A 25 -9.26 8.30 -32.57
N THR A 26 -9.04 7.13 -33.18
CA THR A 26 -10.13 6.21 -33.56
C THR A 26 -10.24 4.94 -32.71
N TYR A 27 -9.38 4.75 -31.69
CA TYR A 27 -9.47 3.57 -30.80
C TYR A 27 -10.11 3.85 -29.42
N LYS A 28 -10.60 5.07 -29.17
CA LYS A 28 -11.16 5.47 -27.86
C LYS A 28 -12.68 5.67 -27.81
N ASN A 29 -13.42 5.32 -28.86
CA ASN A 29 -14.88 5.47 -28.89
C ASN A 29 -15.56 4.17 -29.29
N ASN A 30 -15.85 3.32 -28.32
CA ASN A 30 -16.95 2.35 -28.38
C ASN A 30 -17.28 1.75 -26.99
N ASN A 31 -17.52 2.60 -25.99
CA ASN A 31 -18.41 2.25 -24.88
C ASN A 31 -19.42 3.39 -24.73
N LYS A 32 -20.56 3.24 -25.41
CA LYS A 32 -21.72 4.12 -25.25
C LYS A 32 -22.41 3.79 -23.93
N GLY A 33 -22.87 4.86 -23.28
CA GLY A 33 -23.36 4.89 -21.91
C GLY A 33 -24.63 4.09 -21.66
N VAL A 34 -24.80 3.80 -20.37
CA VAL A 34 -26.11 3.62 -19.74
C VAL A 34 -26.37 4.90 -18.96
N ASP A 35 -27.53 5.49 -19.24
CA ASP A 35 -27.98 6.79 -18.73
C ASP A 35 -28.17 6.81 -17.21
N GLY A 36 -28.06 8.03 -16.68
CA GLY A 36 -27.93 8.35 -15.27
C GLY A 36 -29.10 7.97 -14.37
N VAL A 37 -28.73 7.70 -13.12
CA VAL A 37 -29.60 7.84 -11.96
C VAL A 37 -28.96 8.90 -11.05
N ASN A 38 -29.72 9.97 -10.84
CA ASN A 38 -29.45 10.99 -9.82
C ASN A 38 -29.38 10.31 -8.44
N ASN A 39 -28.19 10.26 -7.83
CA ASN A 39 -28.08 10.03 -6.40
C ASN A 39 -27.94 11.39 -5.69
N GLN A 40 -29.08 12.08 -5.57
CA GLN A 40 -29.37 12.78 -4.33
C GLN A 40 -29.77 11.70 -3.34
N ASP A 41 -28.83 11.27 -2.50
CA ASP A 41 -29.09 10.81 -1.14
C ASP A 41 -27.75 10.62 -0.43
N GLY A 42 -27.59 11.34 0.68
CA GLY A 42 -26.41 11.26 1.52
C GLY A 42 -26.26 9.87 2.09
N VAL A 43 -25.29 9.12 1.57
CA VAL A 43 -24.77 7.95 2.24
C VAL A 43 -23.70 8.44 3.20
N ASN A 44 -24.07 8.51 4.48
CA ASN A 44 -23.14 8.45 5.60
C ASN A 44 -22.19 7.26 5.34
N GLU A 45 -20.93 7.53 5.01
CA GLU A 45 -19.86 6.53 5.08
C GLU A 45 -19.78 6.10 6.55
N ARG A 46 -20.42 4.96 6.82
CA ARG A 46 -20.60 4.38 8.14
C ARG A 46 -19.22 4.02 8.68
N ALA A 47 -19.10 3.98 10.00
CA ALA A 47 -18.24 3.00 10.64
C ALA A 47 -18.41 1.66 9.90
N ILE A 48 -17.37 1.23 9.19
CA ILE A 48 -17.40 -0.01 8.43
C ILE A 48 -17.45 -1.13 9.48
N ASN A 49 -18.48 -1.97 9.42
CA ASN A 49 -18.49 -3.26 10.11
C ASN A 49 -17.16 -3.96 9.79
N GLY A 50 -16.27 -4.09 10.76
CA GLY A 50 -14.99 -4.78 10.56
C GLY A 50 -13.80 -4.08 11.18
N ASN A 51 -12.62 -4.52 10.76
CA ASN A 51 -11.34 -4.28 11.40
C ASN A 51 -10.47 -3.26 10.65
N LEU A 52 -11.13 -2.30 9.98
CA LEU A 52 -10.53 -1.32 9.08
C LEU A 52 -11.17 0.05 9.26
N ILE A 53 -10.36 1.09 9.44
CA ILE A 53 -10.78 2.48 9.62
C ILE A 53 -10.03 3.37 8.63
N PHE A 54 -10.77 4.25 7.96
CA PHE A 54 -10.20 5.31 7.13
C PHE A 54 -10.35 6.66 7.83
N ILE A 55 -9.26 7.41 7.90
CA ILE A 55 -9.25 8.80 8.35
C ILE A 55 -8.83 9.63 7.13
N GLU A 56 -9.83 10.13 6.42
CA GLU A 56 -9.66 10.85 5.18
C GLU A 56 -10.82 11.81 4.90
N GLY A 57 -10.57 12.77 4.01
CA GLY A 57 -11.58 13.74 3.64
C GLY A 57 -11.84 14.79 4.73
N LYS A 58 -12.48 15.88 4.35
CA LYS A 58 -12.65 17.04 5.23
C LYS A 58 -13.44 16.71 6.49
N ASN A 59 -14.44 15.84 6.41
CA ASN A 59 -15.29 15.54 7.57
C ASN A 59 -14.50 14.82 8.66
N GLU A 60 -13.79 13.74 8.34
CA GLU A 60 -13.00 12.99 9.30
C GLU A 60 -11.83 13.81 9.85
N PHE A 61 -11.12 14.56 8.99
CA PHE A 61 -10.04 15.43 9.45
C PHE A 61 -10.52 16.54 10.41
N ASN A 62 -11.74 17.06 10.27
CA ASN A 62 -12.29 18.06 11.19
C ASN A 62 -12.71 17.52 12.55
N LYS A 63 -12.86 16.19 12.71
CA LYS A 63 -13.11 15.58 14.03
C LYS A 63 -11.86 15.61 14.92
N GLY A 64 -10.69 15.69 14.30
CA GLY A 64 -9.40 15.75 14.97
C GLY A 64 -8.97 17.15 15.43
N ILE A 65 -7.77 17.21 16.00
CA ILE A 65 -7.08 18.44 16.39
C ILE A 65 -6.05 18.80 15.32
N LEU A 66 -6.09 20.05 14.86
CA LEU A 66 -5.21 20.61 13.84
C LEU A 66 -4.28 21.66 14.48
N GLU A 67 -2.99 21.34 14.58
CA GLU A 67 -1.97 22.24 15.13
C GLU A 67 -1.00 22.63 14.01
N ASN A 68 -1.01 23.91 13.59
CA ASN A 68 -0.13 24.39 12.50
C ASN A 68 -0.26 23.63 11.17
N VAL A 69 -1.41 22.99 10.96
CA VAL A 69 -1.83 22.37 9.70
C VAL A 69 -3.17 22.95 9.27
N ASP A 70 -3.46 22.92 7.97
CA ASP A 70 -4.75 23.28 7.40
C ASP A 70 -5.26 22.13 6.54
N ILE A 71 -6.59 21.99 6.44
CA ILE A 71 -7.23 21.10 5.47
C ILE A 71 -7.45 21.90 4.19
N ILE A 72 -6.82 21.50 3.10
CA ILE A 72 -7.00 22.11 1.77
C ILE A 72 -7.63 21.12 0.82
N ARG A 73 -8.49 21.62 -0.06
CA ARG A 73 -8.97 20.82 -1.19
C ARG A 73 -7.95 20.92 -2.30
N ASP A 74 -7.31 19.81 -2.66
CA ASP A 74 -6.38 19.83 -3.77
C ASP A 74 -7.17 19.89 -5.09
N ASN A 75 -7.02 21.01 -5.79
CA ASN A 75 -7.62 21.24 -7.09
C ASN A 75 -6.63 21.00 -8.24
N ASN A 76 -5.34 20.76 -7.92
CA ASN A 76 -4.22 20.67 -8.85
C ASN A 76 -3.42 19.38 -8.63
N ASN A 77 -4.07 18.29 -8.23
CA ASN A 77 -3.38 17.01 -8.08
C ASN A 77 -2.78 16.63 -9.44
N SER A 78 -1.45 16.71 -9.56
CA SER A 78 -0.76 16.73 -10.86
C SER A 78 -0.64 15.34 -11.49
N LEU A 79 -1.08 14.30 -10.76
CA LEU A 79 -0.90 12.90 -11.13
C LEU A 79 -2.19 12.24 -11.60
N ASN A 80 -3.37 12.68 -11.13
CA ASN A 80 -4.65 12.15 -11.59
C ASN A 80 -5.66 13.27 -11.86
N ASN A 81 -5.86 13.57 -13.15
CA ASN A 81 -6.94 14.43 -13.63
C ASN A 81 -8.31 13.87 -13.17
N ASN A 82 -8.80 14.30 -11.99
CA ASN A 82 -10.21 14.46 -11.57
C ASN A 82 -10.57 14.00 -10.14
N ILE A 83 -9.66 13.54 -9.28
CA ILE A 83 -10.03 13.24 -7.88
C ILE A 83 -9.71 14.45 -6.99
N LYS A 84 -10.76 15.18 -6.59
CA LYS A 84 -10.67 16.29 -5.64
C LYS A 84 -10.68 15.75 -4.22
N GLU A 85 -9.50 15.48 -3.66
CA GLU A 85 -9.37 15.03 -2.27
C GLU A 85 -9.10 16.21 -1.33
N ASP A 86 -9.68 16.14 -0.14
CA ASP A 86 -9.32 17.06 0.94
C ASP A 86 -8.07 16.49 1.63
N THR A 87 -7.05 17.32 1.82
CA THR A 87 -5.72 16.91 2.27
C THR A 87 -5.26 17.75 3.45
N ILE A 88 -4.39 17.18 4.29
CA ILE A 88 -3.73 17.90 5.37
C ILE A 88 -2.37 18.38 4.88
N VAL A 89 -2.13 19.69 5.03
CA VAL A 89 -0.85 20.35 4.73
C VAL A 89 -0.40 21.21 5.89
N LEU A 90 0.87 21.60 5.91
CA LEU A 90 1.36 22.63 6.83
C LEU A 90 0.62 23.95 6.59
N LYS A 91 0.36 24.68 7.67
CA LYS A 91 -0.26 26.00 7.61
C LYS A 91 0.61 26.98 6.85
N SER A 92 0.02 27.78 5.97
CA SER A 92 0.73 28.81 5.20
C SER A 92 0.38 30.22 5.65
N LYS A 93 1.39 31.07 5.82
CA LYS A 93 1.22 32.50 6.09
C LYS A 93 2.02 33.31 5.09
N ASN A 94 1.36 34.20 4.35
CA ASN A 94 1.97 35.03 3.31
C ASN A 94 2.74 34.20 2.26
N GLY A 95 2.15 33.07 1.84
CA GLY A 95 2.75 32.16 0.86
C GLY A 95 3.95 31.37 1.38
N LYS A 96 4.13 31.27 2.71
CA LYS A 96 5.19 30.50 3.34
C LYS A 96 4.61 29.50 4.35
N TYR A 97 4.91 28.23 4.14
CA TYR A 97 4.58 27.17 5.07
C TYR A 97 5.37 27.30 6.37
N VAL A 98 4.72 27.02 7.49
CA VAL A 98 5.37 26.78 8.78
C VAL A 98 6.26 25.54 8.70
N LYS A 99 7.20 25.41 9.63
CA LYS A 99 8.21 24.33 9.61
C LYS A 99 7.64 22.96 10.00
N GLU A 100 6.71 22.96 10.94
CA GLU A 100 6.14 21.75 11.53
C GLU A 100 4.66 21.99 11.88
N GLY A 101 3.91 20.90 11.88
CA GLY A 101 2.52 20.87 12.29
C GLY A 101 2.08 19.45 12.59
N THR A 102 0.96 19.32 13.29
CA THR A 102 0.46 18.05 13.81
C THR A 102 -1.03 17.94 13.55
N PHE A 103 -1.44 16.78 13.02
CA PHE A 103 -2.81 16.32 13.05
C PHE A 103 -2.95 15.22 14.10
N ILE A 104 -3.97 15.29 14.94
CA ILE A 104 -4.32 14.25 15.90
C ILE A 104 -5.77 13.86 15.62
N SER A 105 -6.05 12.58 15.35
CA SER A 105 -7.42 12.11 15.15
C SER A 105 -8.27 12.28 16.40
N GLU A 106 -9.59 12.18 16.25
CA GLU A 106 -10.44 11.87 17.39
C GLU A 106 -10.05 10.51 18.00
N VAL A 107 -10.55 10.24 19.20
CA VAL A 107 -10.46 8.90 19.78
C VAL A 107 -11.52 8.04 19.09
N ILE A 108 -11.09 6.92 18.51
CA ILE A 108 -11.94 6.02 17.75
C ILE A 108 -12.17 4.78 18.61
N ASP A 109 -13.43 4.46 18.90
CA ASP A 109 -13.82 3.21 19.56
C ASP A 109 -13.74 2.04 18.56
N THR A 110 -13.27 0.88 19.01
CA THR A 110 -13.14 -0.33 18.20
C THR A 110 -13.65 -1.56 18.93
N GLU A 111 -13.78 -2.66 18.20
CA GLU A 111 -13.75 -3.99 18.84
C GLU A 111 -12.38 -4.23 19.51
N ASP A 112 -12.33 -5.23 20.38
CA ASP A 112 -11.09 -5.61 21.04
C ASP A 112 -10.04 -6.03 20.00
N PHE A 113 -8.80 -5.58 20.15
CA PHE A 113 -7.69 -5.93 19.29
C PHE A 113 -6.39 -6.05 20.09
N ASN A 114 -5.45 -6.83 19.57
CA ASN A 114 -4.10 -6.94 20.13
C ASN A 114 -2.99 -6.66 19.10
N LYS A 115 -3.36 -6.51 17.83
CA LYS A 115 -2.47 -6.07 16.74
C LYS A 115 -3.11 -4.95 15.94
N LEU A 116 -2.28 -4.02 15.48
CA LEU A 116 -2.68 -2.88 14.66
C LEU A 116 -1.59 -2.55 13.64
N ILE A 117 -1.98 -2.26 12.41
CA ILE A 117 -1.12 -1.75 11.35
C ILE A 117 -1.67 -0.40 10.92
N LEU A 118 -0.76 0.55 10.74
CA LEU A 118 -1.08 1.90 10.29
C LEU A 118 -0.41 2.16 8.95
N SER A 119 -1.23 2.43 7.93
CA SER A 119 -0.79 2.84 6.59
C SER A 119 -1.15 4.30 6.32
N TRP A 120 -0.43 4.95 5.41
CA TRP A 120 -0.69 6.34 5.03
C TRP A 120 -0.46 6.55 3.54
N ASN A 121 -1.22 7.47 2.96
CA ASN A 121 -1.03 7.98 1.62
C ASN A 121 -0.62 9.45 1.73
N ALA A 122 0.61 9.74 1.31
CA ALA A 122 1.15 11.08 1.42
C ALA A 122 2.18 11.37 0.33
N GLU A 123 2.08 12.55 -0.27
CA GLU A 123 3.16 13.11 -1.07
C GLU A 123 4.15 13.83 -0.15
N THR A 124 5.44 13.53 -0.32
CA THR A 124 6.52 14.14 0.44
C THR A 124 7.56 14.74 -0.50
N PRO A 125 7.28 15.92 -1.11
CA PRO A 125 8.25 16.62 -1.94
C PRO A 125 9.60 16.77 -1.22
N GLU A 126 10.69 16.95 -1.98
CA GLU A 126 12.02 17.10 -1.39
C GLU A 126 12.03 18.07 -0.20
N LYS A 127 12.80 17.72 0.83
CA LYS A 127 12.93 18.48 2.08
C LYS A 127 11.71 18.43 3.00
N THR A 128 10.72 17.59 2.69
CA THR A 128 9.58 17.30 3.57
C THR A 128 9.60 15.84 4.02
N TYR A 129 8.91 15.56 5.12
CA TYR A 129 8.64 14.21 5.60
C TYR A 129 7.48 14.26 6.59
N ILE A 130 6.98 13.08 6.96
CA ILE A 130 6.01 12.91 8.04
C ILE A 130 6.53 11.92 9.08
N GLU A 131 6.01 11.98 10.30
CA GLU A 131 6.12 10.92 11.30
C GLU A 131 4.70 10.50 11.68
N VAL A 132 4.44 9.19 11.66
CA VAL A 132 3.12 8.64 11.95
C VAL A 132 3.16 7.82 13.23
N GLU A 133 2.24 8.13 14.14
CA GLU A 133 2.17 7.57 15.47
C GLU A 133 0.75 7.15 15.81
N ALA A 134 0.63 6.14 16.67
CA ALA A 134 -0.64 5.77 17.27
C ALA A 134 -0.47 5.50 18.76
N ARG A 135 -1.58 5.57 19.48
CA ARG A 135 -1.72 5.02 20.83
C ARG A 135 -3.02 4.24 20.92
N ALA A 136 -3.05 3.27 21.82
CA ALA A 136 -4.18 2.38 22.04
C ALA A 136 -4.62 2.44 23.51
N TYR A 137 -5.93 2.37 23.77
CA TYR A 137 -6.46 2.30 25.13
C TYR A 137 -6.77 0.85 25.48
N THR A 138 -6.14 0.34 26.53
CA THR A 138 -6.19 -1.07 26.91
C THR A 138 -7.32 -1.36 27.90
N ASN A 139 -7.69 -2.64 28.01
CA ASN A 139 -8.61 -3.16 29.03
C ASN A 139 -8.11 -2.95 30.47
N THR A 140 -6.83 -2.64 30.67
CA THR A 140 -6.26 -2.19 31.94
C THR A 140 -6.54 -0.71 32.28
N SER A 141 -7.40 -0.05 31.50
CA SER A 141 -7.79 1.35 31.65
C SER A 141 -6.63 2.35 31.53
N GLN A 142 -5.68 2.05 30.65
CA GLN A 142 -4.50 2.87 30.40
C GLN A 142 -4.32 3.11 28.90
N TRP A 143 -3.86 4.30 28.54
CA TRP A 143 -3.33 4.54 27.21
C TRP A 143 -1.90 4.01 27.13
N THR A 144 -1.54 3.38 26.02
CA THR A 144 -0.14 3.26 25.64
C THR A 144 0.47 4.67 25.47
N GLU A 145 1.79 4.75 25.52
CA GLU A 145 2.48 5.92 24.98
C GLU A 145 2.19 6.04 23.47
N TRP A 146 2.51 7.21 22.90
CA TRP A 146 2.52 7.37 21.44
C TRP A 146 3.67 6.57 20.86
N LEU A 147 3.34 5.53 20.09
CA LEU A 147 4.29 4.66 19.41
C LEU A 147 4.37 5.05 17.94
N SER A 148 5.58 5.05 17.38
CA SER A 148 5.92 5.61 16.07
C SER A 148 6.30 4.52 15.07
N TRP A 149 5.78 4.63 13.86
CA TRP A 149 6.22 3.89 12.66
C TRP A 149 7.47 4.51 12.00
N GLY A 150 8.04 5.52 12.66
CA GLY A 150 9.23 6.21 12.20
C GLY A 150 8.96 7.37 11.27
N VAL A 151 10.03 7.93 10.74
CA VAL A 151 9.99 9.10 9.86
C VAL A 151 10.02 8.62 8.42
N TRP A 152 9.05 9.07 7.63
CA TRP A 152 8.87 8.64 6.26
C TRP A 152 8.80 9.83 5.29
N GLY A 153 9.50 9.70 4.17
CA GLY A 153 9.42 10.59 3.02
C GLY A 153 10.23 10.03 1.86
N THR A 154 9.88 10.38 0.63
CA THR A 154 10.52 9.82 -0.58
C THR A 154 11.94 10.35 -0.80
N GLY A 155 12.24 11.55 -0.32
CA GLY A 155 13.55 12.21 -0.47
C GLY A 155 14.48 12.13 0.74
N ILE A 156 14.26 11.17 1.66
CA ILE A 156 15.07 11.01 2.88
C ILE A 156 15.45 9.54 3.10
N GLU A 157 16.43 9.31 3.97
CA GLU A 157 16.70 7.99 4.56
C GLU A 157 15.61 7.68 5.61
N ARG A 158 14.44 7.25 5.12
CA ARG A 158 13.30 6.85 5.95
C ARG A 158 13.67 5.68 6.86
N ALA A 159 13.20 5.70 8.09
CA ALA A 159 13.62 4.73 9.09
C ALA A 159 12.48 4.48 10.06
N SER A 160 12.08 3.21 10.20
CA SER A 160 11.18 2.80 11.29
C SER A 160 11.86 3.02 12.63
N LYS A 161 11.08 3.07 13.71
CA LYS A 161 11.61 3.36 15.05
C LYS A 161 11.46 2.20 16.03
N SER A 162 10.64 1.20 15.69
CA SER A 162 10.30 0.04 16.53
C SER A 162 10.08 0.41 18.01
N THR A 163 9.32 1.49 18.23
CA THR A 163 9.13 2.07 19.57
C THR A 163 8.40 1.10 20.49
N ALA A 164 8.69 1.14 21.78
CA ALA A 164 8.01 0.32 22.77
C ALA A 164 7.78 1.08 24.09
N CYS A 165 6.71 0.70 24.78
CA CYS A 165 6.41 1.06 26.16
C CYS A 165 6.07 -0.21 26.96
N ASN A 166 5.59 -0.05 28.19
CA ASN A 166 5.19 -1.20 29.02
C ASN A 166 4.00 -1.98 28.45
N LEU A 167 3.04 -1.28 27.81
CA LEU A 167 1.77 -1.87 27.36
C LEU A 167 1.79 -2.34 25.90
N ALA A 168 2.71 -1.84 25.08
CA ALA A 168 2.75 -2.16 23.65
C ALA A 168 4.15 -1.96 23.05
N LYS A 169 4.36 -2.53 21.86
CA LYS A 169 5.52 -2.24 21.00
C LYS A 169 5.08 -2.11 19.55
N VAL A 170 5.84 -1.39 18.73
CA VAL A 170 5.80 -1.47 17.27
C VAL A 170 6.93 -2.40 16.84
N ASP A 171 6.57 -3.48 16.16
CA ASP A 171 7.48 -4.45 15.56
C ASP A 171 7.57 -4.14 14.07
N THR A 172 8.45 -3.19 13.72
CA THR A 172 8.61 -2.61 12.37
C THR A 172 7.36 -1.92 11.82
N ASP A 173 6.34 -2.69 11.43
CA ASP A 173 5.10 -2.25 10.81
C ASP A 173 3.83 -2.57 11.62
N THR A 174 3.96 -3.35 12.70
CA THR A 174 2.80 -3.81 13.48
C THR A 174 2.92 -3.38 14.94
N LEU A 175 1.94 -2.63 15.43
CA LEU A 175 1.77 -2.41 16.86
C LEU A 175 1.17 -3.67 17.49
N ILE A 176 1.79 -4.14 18.56
CA ILE A 176 1.42 -5.33 19.32
C ILE A 176 1.18 -4.91 20.77
N ILE A 177 -0.03 -5.17 21.28
CA ILE A 177 -0.37 -5.04 22.70
C ILE A 177 0.35 -6.16 23.46
N LYS A 178 0.98 -5.80 24.59
CA LYS A 178 1.74 -6.71 25.44
C LYS A 178 0.88 -7.19 26.61
N GLY A 179 1.20 -8.39 27.08
CA GLY A 179 0.58 -9.01 28.25
C GLY A 179 -0.47 -10.02 27.84
N ASP A 180 -0.55 -11.09 28.63
CA ASP A 180 -1.57 -12.13 28.46
C ASP A 180 -2.94 -11.52 28.74
N GLU A 181 -3.96 -11.90 27.97
CA GLU A 181 -5.34 -11.41 28.10
C GLU A 181 -5.49 -9.88 28.05
N THR A 182 -4.47 -9.18 27.54
CA THR A 182 -4.46 -7.71 27.40
C THR A 182 -4.79 -7.35 25.95
N TYR A 183 -5.82 -6.53 25.79
CA TYR A 183 -6.28 -6.03 24.50
C TYR A 183 -6.61 -4.55 24.60
N ALA A 184 -6.72 -3.89 23.45
CA ALA A 184 -7.15 -2.52 23.33
C ALA A 184 -8.50 -2.43 22.60
N ASN A 185 -9.25 -1.36 22.88
CA ASN A 185 -10.57 -1.13 22.32
C ASN A 185 -10.82 0.34 21.90
N LYS A 186 -9.77 1.17 21.96
CA LYS A 186 -9.77 2.50 21.36
C LYS A 186 -8.43 2.80 20.75
N ILE A 187 -8.45 3.61 19.70
CA ILE A 187 -7.27 4.03 18.96
C ILE A 187 -7.26 5.55 18.89
N GLN A 188 -6.07 6.14 18.91
CA GLN A 188 -5.88 7.51 18.47
C GLN A 188 -4.61 7.60 17.62
N VAL A 189 -4.69 8.32 16.52
CA VAL A 189 -3.59 8.51 15.57
C VAL A 189 -3.07 9.94 15.65
N ARG A 190 -1.76 10.10 15.44
CA ARG A 190 -1.10 11.39 15.31
C ARG A 190 -0.15 11.37 14.13
N VAL A 191 -0.26 12.37 13.26
CA VAL A 191 0.67 12.59 12.15
C VAL A 191 1.35 13.93 12.33
N LYS A 192 2.67 13.93 12.38
CA LYS A 192 3.49 15.14 12.37
C LYS A 192 3.99 15.39 10.96
N LEU A 193 3.78 16.60 10.47
CA LEU A 193 4.26 17.06 9.16
C LEU A 193 5.48 17.94 9.38
N TYR A 194 6.45 17.85 8.49
CA TYR A 194 7.66 18.66 8.56
C TYR A 194 8.14 19.13 7.19
N SER A 195 8.68 20.35 7.15
CA SER A 195 9.36 20.91 5.98
C SER A 195 10.61 21.70 6.36
N LYS A 196 11.76 21.39 5.74
CA LYS A 196 12.98 22.23 5.83
C LYS A 196 12.90 23.47 4.95
N SER A 197 11.86 23.64 4.14
CA SER A 197 11.71 24.77 3.24
C SER A 197 10.30 25.34 3.28
N SER A 198 10.17 26.62 3.62
CA SER A 198 8.87 27.28 3.70
C SER A 198 8.11 27.39 2.36
N LYS A 199 8.64 26.84 1.26
CA LYS A 199 8.03 26.88 -0.08
C LYS A 199 7.30 25.59 -0.45
N VAL A 200 7.50 24.52 0.31
CA VAL A 200 6.92 23.20 0.05
C VAL A 200 6.37 22.61 1.35
N THR A 201 5.35 21.77 1.23
CA THR A 201 4.69 21.07 2.33
C THR A 201 4.52 19.61 1.96
N PRO A 202 4.61 18.66 2.91
CA PRO A 202 4.05 17.34 2.69
C PRO A 202 2.52 17.46 2.58
N ILE A 203 1.91 16.54 1.84
CA ILE A 203 0.47 16.48 1.58
C ILE A 203 -0.01 15.11 2.04
N LEU A 204 -0.82 15.07 3.08
CA LEU A 204 -1.41 13.83 3.60
C LEU A 204 -2.85 13.72 3.10
N THR A 205 -3.16 12.66 2.34
CA THR A 205 -4.50 12.42 1.78
C THR A 205 -5.31 11.46 2.65
N ARG A 206 -4.67 10.42 3.20
CA ARG A 206 -5.34 9.35 3.94
C ARG A 206 -4.46 8.74 5.01
N ILE A 207 -5.08 8.33 6.10
CA ILE A 207 -4.54 7.36 7.04
C ILE A 207 -5.50 6.17 7.10
N THR A 208 -4.94 4.96 7.05
CA THR A 208 -5.71 3.72 7.21
C THR A 208 -5.20 2.97 8.41
N VAL A 209 -6.13 2.54 9.26
CA VAL A 209 -5.85 1.70 10.42
C VAL A 209 -6.52 0.35 10.19
N SER A 210 -5.72 -0.72 10.18
CA SER A 210 -6.24 -2.08 10.22
C SER A 210 -5.85 -2.73 11.54
N TYR A 211 -6.76 -3.42 12.19
CA TYR A 211 -6.51 -4.07 13.47
C TYR A 211 -7.00 -5.51 13.48
N ILE A 212 -6.60 -6.30 14.45
CA ILE A 212 -7.13 -7.65 14.66
C ILE A 212 -6.94 -8.06 16.12
N ASN A 213 -7.86 -8.88 16.61
CA ASN A 213 -7.60 -9.71 17.78
C ASN A 213 -7.12 -11.08 17.31
N SER A 214 -5.83 -11.37 17.52
CA SER A 214 -5.24 -12.63 17.06
C SER A 214 -5.82 -13.88 17.72
N GLU A 215 -6.48 -13.75 18.88
CA GLU A 215 -7.14 -14.86 19.58
C GLU A 215 -8.52 -15.16 18.99
N ASN A 216 -9.19 -14.12 18.48
CA ASN A 216 -10.48 -14.21 17.81
C ASN A 216 -10.33 -14.08 16.29
N LYS A 217 -9.23 -14.57 15.71
CA LYS A 217 -9.20 -14.77 14.26
C LYS A 217 -10.41 -15.63 13.95
N VAL A 218 -11.39 -15.05 13.26
CA VAL A 218 -12.40 -15.86 12.60
C VAL A 218 -11.57 -16.73 11.68
N ILE A 219 -11.44 -18.00 12.06
CA ILE A 219 -11.04 -19.01 11.11
C ILE A 219 -12.17 -18.87 10.10
N ASP A 220 -11.88 -18.31 8.92
CA ASP A 220 -12.64 -18.63 7.72
C ASP A 220 -12.52 -20.14 7.62
N ALA A 221 -13.36 -20.82 8.39
CA ALA A 221 -13.26 -22.23 8.65
C ALA A 221 -13.40 -22.83 7.27
N PHE A 222 -12.30 -23.38 6.77
CA PHE A 222 -12.26 -24.08 5.51
C PHE A 222 -13.10 -25.34 5.70
N ASN A 223 -14.42 -25.19 5.73
CA ASN A 223 -15.38 -26.28 5.88
C ASN A 223 -15.67 -26.92 4.53
N GLY A 224 -14.84 -26.67 3.51
CA GLY A 224 -15.03 -27.15 2.13
C GLY A 224 -16.12 -26.42 1.34
N ASP A 225 -16.99 -25.65 1.99
CA ASP A 225 -18.12 -24.95 1.36
C ASP A 225 -17.81 -23.48 0.98
N ILE A 226 -16.55 -23.16 0.64
CA ILE A 226 -16.28 -21.86 0.01
C ILE A 226 -16.89 -21.92 -1.38
N ASN A 227 -18.00 -21.23 -1.54
CA ASN A 227 -18.63 -21.08 -2.83
C ASN A 227 -17.82 -20.09 -3.70
N LEU A 228 -16.76 -20.56 -4.35
CA LEU A 228 -16.04 -19.82 -5.40
C LEU A 228 -16.76 -19.86 -6.75
N SER A 229 -17.99 -20.40 -6.85
CA SER A 229 -18.70 -20.55 -8.15
C SER A 229 -18.98 -19.22 -8.87
N ILE A 230 -18.62 -18.09 -8.28
CA ILE A 230 -18.88 -16.74 -8.76
C ILE A 230 -17.61 -16.03 -9.28
N VAL A 231 -16.38 -16.58 -9.09
CA VAL A 231 -15.14 -15.87 -9.46
C VAL A 231 -14.09 -16.75 -10.13
N GLU A 232 -14.41 -17.42 -11.25
CA GLU A 232 -13.37 -17.91 -12.17
C GLU A 232 -12.82 -16.74 -13.01
N LYS A 233 -12.06 -15.87 -12.35
CA LYS A 233 -11.47 -14.68 -12.95
C LYS A 233 -9.98 -14.67 -12.66
N VAL A 234 -9.18 -14.43 -13.69
CA VAL A 234 -7.75 -14.17 -13.58
C VAL A 234 -7.48 -12.81 -14.19
N ILE A 235 -6.91 -11.91 -13.38
CA ILE A 235 -6.52 -10.59 -13.81
C ILE A 235 -5.13 -10.69 -14.41
N GLU A 236 -4.97 -10.20 -15.64
CA GLU A 236 -3.66 -10.09 -16.25
C GLU A 236 -2.82 -9.07 -15.50
N THR A 237 -1.80 -9.57 -14.79
CA THR A 237 -0.85 -8.80 -13.99
C THR A 237 0.57 -9.05 -14.51
N PRO A 238 1.44 -8.02 -14.60
CA PRO A 238 2.85 -8.20 -14.96
C PRO A 238 3.49 -9.35 -14.19
N LYS A 239 4.21 -10.22 -14.89
CA LYS A 239 4.93 -11.35 -14.30
C LYS A 239 6.39 -10.96 -14.14
N ILE A 240 6.83 -10.76 -12.90
CA ILE A 240 8.15 -10.23 -12.57
C ILE A 240 8.79 -11.13 -11.52
N SER A 241 9.86 -11.83 -11.90
CA SER A 241 10.71 -12.58 -10.99
C SER A 241 11.70 -11.63 -10.30
N GLN A 242 11.80 -11.75 -8.97
CA GLN A 242 12.83 -11.10 -8.18
C GLN A 242 14.21 -11.72 -8.42
N MET A 243 14.27 -12.97 -8.85
CA MET A 243 15.50 -13.73 -9.03
C MET A 243 16.32 -13.26 -10.25
N LEU A 244 15.66 -12.59 -11.20
CA LEU A 244 16.31 -11.94 -12.35
C LEU A 244 16.87 -10.54 -12.05
N ARG A 245 16.64 -10.02 -10.84
CA ARG A 245 17.09 -8.67 -10.43
C ARG A 245 18.52 -8.68 -9.90
N ASP A 246 19.00 -7.54 -9.42
CA ASP A 246 20.32 -7.43 -8.83
C ASP A 246 20.53 -8.47 -7.71
N LYS A 247 21.49 -9.38 -7.91
CA LYS A 247 21.81 -10.49 -7.00
C LYS A 247 22.09 -10.05 -5.56
N ARG A 248 22.49 -8.80 -5.32
CA ARG A 248 22.76 -8.25 -3.99
C ARG A 248 21.48 -8.07 -3.16
N ILE A 249 20.34 -7.88 -3.81
CA ILE A 249 19.04 -7.61 -3.17
C ILE A 249 17.97 -8.64 -3.56
N ALA A 250 18.17 -9.39 -4.66
CA ALA A 250 17.20 -10.31 -5.24
C ALA A 250 16.53 -11.25 -4.23
N SER A 251 17.26 -11.77 -3.24
CA SER A 251 16.70 -12.68 -2.22
C SER A 251 15.84 -12.00 -1.14
N ARG A 252 15.69 -10.67 -1.17
CA ARG A 252 15.09 -9.88 -0.08
C ARG A 252 14.05 -8.85 -0.56
N ILE A 253 13.62 -8.92 -1.82
CA ILE A 253 12.78 -7.89 -2.48
C ILE A 253 11.43 -8.42 -2.96
N CYS A 254 10.90 -9.49 -2.36
CA CYS A 254 9.58 -10.03 -2.72
C CYS A 254 8.47 -8.97 -2.59
N SER A 255 8.47 -8.19 -1.51
CA SER A 255 7.48 -7.12 -1.27
C SER A 255 7.52 -6.01 -2.35
N PRO A 256 8.65 -5.34 -2.63
CA PRO A 256 8.68 -4.33 -3.70
C PRO A 256 8.53 -4.92 -5.10
N THR A 257 8.91 -6.18 -5.35
CA THR A 257 8.63 -6.85 -6.64
C THR A 257 7.11 -7.02 -6.82
N SER A 258 6.42 -7.50 -5.79
CA SER A 258 4.96 -7.60 -5.76
C SER A 258 4.29 -6.23 -5.93
N MET A 259 4.75 -5.20 -5.23
CA MET A 259 4.26 -3.83 -5.40
C MET A 259 4.48 -3.29 -6.82
N THR A 260 5.62 -3.60 -7.45
CA THR A 260 5.90 -3.23 -8.84
C THR A 260 4.89 -3.86 -9.80
N MET A 261 4.54 -5.14 -9.58
CA MET A 261 3.51 -5.82 -10.38
C MET A 261 2.14 -5.14 -10.26
N LEU A 262 1.74 -4.76 -9.03
CA LEU A 262 0.48 -4.04 -8.79
C LEU A 262 0.46 -2.66 -9.45
N LEU A 263 1.48 -1.84 -9.20
CA LEU A 263 1.56 -0.47 -9.73
C LEU A 263 1.65 -0.43 -11.26
N ASN A 264 2.48 -1.28 -11.86
CA ASN A 264 2.59 -1.34 -13.32
C ASN A 264 1.30 -1.84 -13.97
N ARG A 265 0.49 -2.63 -13.26
CA ARG A 265 -0.85 -3.00 -13.74
C ARG A 265 -1.83 -1.82 -13.75
N LEU A 266 -1.66 -0.86 -12.84
CA LEU A 266 -2.43 0.39 -12.77
C LEU A 266 -1.94 1.45 -13.78
N GLY A 267 -0.92 1.14 -14.59
CA GLY A 267 -0.45 2.00 -15.68
C GLY A 267 0.88 2.70 -15.40
N GLU A 268 1.50 2.45 -14.24
CA GLU A 268 2.86 2.87 -13.99
C GLU A 268 3.87 2.12 -14.89
N ASN A 269 5.09 2.65 -14.98
CA ASN A 269 6.20 2.02 -15.70
C ASN A 269 7.47 2.02 -14.83
N LEU A 270 7.37 1.38 -13.66
CA LEU A 270 8.41 1.33 -12.65
C LEU A 270 9.32 0.11 -12.84
N ILE A 271 10.59 0.28 -12.51
CA ILE A 271 11.54 -0.82 -12.36
C ILE A 271 11.60 -1.26 -10.90
N VAL A 272 11.82 -2.56 -10.67
CA VAL A 272 11.79 -3.17 -9.33
C VAL A 272 12.79 -2.53 -8.37
N GLU A 273 13.99 -2.22 -8.87
CA GLU A 273 15.06 -1.63 -8.07
C GLU A 273 14.67 -0.25 -7.53
N ASP A 274 13.99 0.58 -8.33
CA ASP A 274 13.53 1.90 -7.90
C ASP A 274 12.43 1.77 -6.84
N VAL A 275 11.49 0.84 -7.02
CA VAL A 275 10.46 0.55 -6.00
C VAL A 275 11.10 0.05 -4.71
N ALA A 276 12.06 -0.88 -4.81
CA ALA A 276 12.77 -1.44 -3.66
C ALA A 276 13.52 -0.36 -2.87
N TRP A 277 14.36 0.44 -3.52
CA TRP A 277 15.06 1.53 -2.83
C TRP A 277 14.11 2.62 -2.33
N SER A 278 12.95 2.79 -2.99
CA SER A 278 11.88 3.69 -2.57
C SER A 278 11.03 3.18 -1.42
N SER A 279 11.16 1.92 -1.01
CA SER A 279 10.50 1.35 0.17
C SER A 279 11.46 0.83 1.24
N TYR A 280 12.78 0.87 0.98
CA TYR A 280 13.80 0.44 1.92
C TYR A 280 13.72 1.21 3.24
N ASP A 281 13.75 0.46 4.34
CA ASP A 281 13.75 0.96 5.70
C ASP A 281 15.18 0.88 6.27
N TYR A 282 15.77 2.03 6.54
CA TYR A 282 17.17 2.15 6.97
C TYR A 282 17.42 1.72 8.41
N ASN A 283 16.39 1.62 9.25
CA ASN A 283 16.53 1.09 10.62
C ASN A 283 16.27 -0.41 10.68
N TYR A 284 15.29 -0.90 9.92
CA TYR A 284 15.06 -2.34 9.73
C TYR A 284 16.18 -3.00 8.90
N ASP A 285 16.91 -2.22 8.11
CA ASP A 285 17.92 -2.67 7.13
C ASP A 285 17.31 -3.69 6.15
N GLY A 286 16.18 -3.33 5.52
CA GLY A 286 15.51 -4.23 4.60
C GLY A 286 14.34 -3.63 3.82
N PHE A 287 13.85 -4.43 2.88
CA PHE A 287 12.74 -4.07 1.97
C PHE A 287 11.39 -4.64 2.41
N GLY A 288 11.38 -5.36 3.54
CA GLY A 288 10.23 -6.11 4.05
C GLY A 288 9.25 -5.30 4.91
N ASN A 289 9.45 -3.99 5.07
CA ASN A 289 8.53 -3.14 5.81
C ASN A 289 7.25 -2.93 4.97
N TRP A 290 6.14 -3.54 5.39
CA TRP A 290 4.92 -3.55 4.60
C TRP A 290 4.33 -2.16 4.41
N VAL A 291 4.31 -1.36 5.48
CA VAL A 291 3.72 -0.02 5.44
C VAL A 291 4.53 0.95 4.59
N TYR A 292 5.85 0.77 4.48
CA TYR A 292 6.68 1.62 3.61
C TYR A 292 6.47 1.31 2.12
N ASN A 293 6.15 0.06 1.77
CA ASN A 293 5.80 -0.32 0.40
C ASN A 293 4.46 0.32 -0.04
N VAL A 294 3.41 0.23 0.78
CA VAL A 294 2.13 0.88 0.46
C VAL A 294 2.19 2.41 0.57
N ALA A 295 3.01 2.95 1.47
CA ALA A 295 3.25 4.40 1.53
C ALA A 295 3.94 4.92 0.27
N PHE A 296 4.85 4.14 -0.33
CA PHE A 296 5.43 4.49 -1.62
C PHE A 296 4.37 4.51 -2.73
N ALA A 297 3.48 3.52 -2.81
CA ALA A 297 2.34 3.56 -3.72
C ALA A 297 1.47 4.81 -3.48
N GLY A 298 1.20 5.14 -2.21
CA GLY A 298 0.51 6.36 -1.82
C GLY A 298 1.20 7.65 -2.26
N SER A 299 2.53 7.66 -2.31
CA SER A 299 3.33 8.80 -2.77
C SER A 299 3.20 9.08 -4.27
N LEU A 300 2.76 8.08 -5.03
CA LEU A 300 2.48 8.18 -6.47
C LEU A 300 1.02 8.55 -6.76
N GLY A 301 0.20 8.72 -5.71
CA GLY A 301 -1.22 9.08 -5.82
C GLY A 301 -2.19 7.90 -5.87
N HIS A 302 -1.72 6.67 -5.62
CA HIS A 302 -2.58 5.48 -5.48
C HIS A 302 -3.17 5.40 -4.07
N GLN A 303 -4.37 4.85 -3.98
CA GLN A 303 -5.00 4.52 -2.70
C GLN A 303 -4.47 3.17 -2.24
N ALA A 304 -3.58 3.17 -1.25
CA ALA A 304 -2.82 1.99 -0.87
C ALA A 304 -2.70 1.81 0.65
N TYR A 305 -2.97 0.61 1.14
CA TYR A 305 -2.88 0.27 2.56
C TYR A 305 -2.67 -1.23 2.81
N VAL A 306 -2.16 -1.56 4.00
CA VAL A 306 -2.08 -2.93 4.50
C VAL A 306 -3.33 -3.24 5.33
N LYS A 307 -3.89 -4.43 5.13
CA LYS A 307 -5.07 -4.93 5.86
C LYS A 307 -4.83 -6.31 6.45
N PHE A 308 -5.33 -6.55 7.66
CA PHE A 308 -5.64 -7.88 8.15
C PHE A 308 -6.94 -8.34 7.45
N GLY A 309 -6.79 -9.12 6.38
CA GLY A 309 -7.87 -9.45 5.45
C GLY A 309 -8.68 -10.69 5.81
N SER A 310 -9.51 -11.09 4.85
CA SER A 310 -10.31 -12.31 4.82
C SER A 310 -10.42 -12.82 3.39
N LEU A 311 -10.86 -14.07 3.20
CA LEU A 311 -11.09 -14.57 1.85
C LEU A 311 -12.14 -13.74 1.10
N GLU A 312 -13.14 -13.21 1.80
CA GLU A 312 -14.16 -12.36 1.21
C GLU A 312 -13.57 -11.03 0.72
N ASP A 313 -12.67 -10.42 1.50
CA ASP A 313 -11.94 -9.22 1.06
C ASP A 313 -11.15 -9.49 -0.22
N LEU A 314 -10.41 -10.61 -0.25
CA LEU A 314 -9.62 -11.00 -1.41
C LEU A 314 -10.51 -11.24 -2.64
N LYS A 315 -11.66 -11.89 -2.47
CA LYS A 315 -12.63 -12.10 -3.55
C LYS A 315 -13.17 -10.78 -4.10
N ASN A 316 -13.57 -9.87 -3.24
CA ASN A 316 -14.12 -8.57 -3.65
C ASN A 316 -13.11 -7.78 -4.50
N GLU A 317 -11.84 -7.73 -4.09
CA GLU A 317 -10.77 -7.08 -4.86
C GLU A 317 -10.60 -7.71 -6.26
N ILE A 318 -10.57 -9.04 -6.33
CA ILE A 318 -10.46 -9.76 -7.61
C ILE A 318 -11.70 -9.52 -8.49
N GLU A 319 -12.90 -9.55 -7.92
CA GLU A 319 -14.16 -9.25 -8.61
C GLU A 319 -14.13 -7.83 -9.21
N ASP A 320 -13.61 -6.85 -8.47
CA ASP A 320 -13.45 -5.46 -8.91
C ASP A 320 -12.29 -5.26 -9.89
N GLY A 321 -11.42 -6.27 -10.05
CA GLY A 321 -10.34 -6.27 -11.05
C GLY A 321 -9.00 -5.80 -10.53
N TYR A 322 -8.82 -5.79 -9.21
CA TYR A 322 -7.58 -5.44 -8.53
C TYR A 322 -6.87 -6.70 -8.03
N PRO A 323 -5.66 -7.02 -8.55
CA PRO A 323 -4.82 -8.05 -7.95
C PRO A 323 -4.32 -7.59 -6.57
N VAL A 324 -4.03 -8.54 -5.69
CA VAL A 324 -3.72 -8.26 -4.27
C VAL A 324 -2.39 -8.89 -3.91
N ALA A 325 -1.48 -8.15 -3.29
CA ALA A 325 -0.30 -8.77 -2.68
C ALA A 325 -0.65 -9.36 -1.31
N THR A 326 -0.26 -10.60 -1.03
CA THR A 326 -0.51 -11.29 0.25
C THR A 326 0.77 -11.78 0.88
N SER A 327 0.86 -11.68 2.21
CA SER A 327 1.97 -12.23 2.97
C SER A 327 1.70 -13.69 3.28
N VAL A 328 2.65 -14.57 3.03
CA VAL A 328 2.48 -16.01 3.21
C VAL A 328 3.69 -16.63 3.91
N LYS A 329 3.43 -17.73 4.62
CA LYS A 329 4.43 -18.59 5.27
C LYS A 329 4.14 -20.01 4.84
N TYR A 330 5.09 -20.65 4.17
CA TYR A 330 4.88 -21.99 3.64
C TYR A 330 6.20 -22.75 3.48
N THR A 331 6.08 -24.05 3.26
CA THR A 331 7.17 -24.93 2.83
C THR A 331 6.79 -25.58 1.49
N ASN A 332 7.79 -25.78 0.63
CA ASN A 332 7.68 -26.64 -0.54
C ASN A 332 8.29 -28.04 -0.31
N ASP A 333 8.78 -28.29 0.92
CA ASP A 333 9.20 -29.59 1.42
C ASP A 333 8.08 -30.20 2.26
N ILE A 334 7.53 -31.33 1.83
CA ILE A 334 6.41 -32.02 2.49
C ILE A 334 6.79 -32.60 3.85
N ASP A 335 8.09 -32.84 4.09
CA ASP A 335 8.61 -33.40 5.34
C ASP A 335 8.90 -32.30 6.39
N ASN A 336 8.68 -31.02 6.05
CA ASN A 336 8.86 -29.89 6.95
C ASN A 336 7.57 -29.57 7.71
N ASP A 337 7.57 -29.79 9.02
CA ASP A 337 6.42 -29.60 9.91
C ASP A 337 6.29 -28.18 10.49
N LYS A 338 7.22 -27.27 10.17
CA LYS A 338 7.25 -25.91 10.73
C LYS A 338 6.29 -24.95 10.04
N TYR A 339 6.02 -25.16 8.75
CA TYR A 339 5.19 -24.30 7.91
C TYR A 339 4.21 -25.15 7.11
N PRO A 340 3.04 -24.62 6.73
CA PRO A 340 2.09 -25.35 5.88
C PRO A 340 2.68 -25.63 4.50
N TYR A 341 2.38 -26.82 3.96
CA TYR A 341 2.90 -27.25 2.67
C TYR A 341 2.10 -26.64 1.51
N ILE A 342 2.80 -26.09 0.52
CA ILE A 342 2.22 -25.72 -0.77
C ILE A 342 2.89 -26.54 -1.87
N GLU A 343 2.09 -27.26 -2.64
CA GLU A 343 2.57 -28.03 -3.78
C GLU A 343 3.10 -27.11 -4.89
N ASN A 344 4.28 -27.44 -5.45
CA ASN A 344 4.94 -26.70 -6.54
C ASN A 344 5.39 -25.27 -6.19
N ALA A 345 5.37 -24.87 -4.92
CA ALA A 345 5.90 -23.56 -4.54
C ALA A 345 7.44 -23.48 -4.75
N PRO A 346 7.99 -22.32 -5.15
CA PRO A 346 9.39 -22.21 -5.56
C PRO A 346 10.40 -22.27 -4.40
N LEU A 347 9.96 -22.12 -3.15
CA LEU A 347 10.84 -22.11 -1.97
C LEU A 347 10.14 -22.59 -0.68
N THR A 348 10.91 -22.62 0.41
CA THR A 348 10.40 -22.66 1.78
C THR A 348 10.68 -21.30 2.42
N THR A 349 9.70 -20.74 3.14
CA THR A 349 9.78 -19.36 3.66
C THR A 349 9.05 -19.14 4.98
N SER A 350 9.68 -18.33 5.85
CA SER A 350 9.09 -17.81 7.09
C SER A 350 8.36 -16.48 6.91
N GLY A 351 8.28 -15.98 5.68
CA GLY A 351 7.59 -14.75 5.29
C GLY A 351 7.94 -14.37 3.86
N HIS A 352 6.93 -14.28 2.99
CA HIS A 352 7.09 -13.98 1.57
C HIS A 352 5.87 -13.22 1.06
N LEU A 353 6.07 -12.31 0.10
CA LEU A 353 4.96 -11.59 -0.53
C LEU A 353 4.75 -12.13 -1.94
N ILE A 354 3.52 -12.56 -2.23
CA ILE A 354 3.08 -13.02 -3.55
C ILE A 354 1.89 -12.18 -4.02
N VAL A 355 1.60 -12.16 -5.33
CA VAL A 355 0.44 -11.42 -5.86
C VAL A 355 -0.65 -12.38 -6.29
N VAL A 356 -1.77 -12.39 -5.58
CA VAL A 356 -2.99 -13.07 -6.00
C VAL A 356 -3.58 -12.33 -7.19
N CYS A 357 -3.68 -13.04 -8.31
CA CYS A 357 -4.22 -12.54 -9.57
C CYS A 357 -5.65 -13.04 -9.82
N GLY A 358 -6.12 -14.03 -9.07
CA GLY A 358 -7.49 -14.48 -9.12
C GLY A 358 -7.67 -15.93 -8.68
N PHE A 359 -8.75 -16.56 -9.14
CA PHE A 359 -9.10 -17.92 -8.77
C PHE A 359 -9.44 -18.76 -10.01
N SER A 360 -9.19 -20.07 -9.92
CA SER A 360 -9.57 -21.03 -10.94
C SER A 360 -10.18 -22.29 -10.31
N ASN A 361 -11.00 -23.00 -11.08
CA ASN A 361 -11.52 -24.31 -10.69
C ASN A 361 -11.09 -25.35 -11.74
N LYS A 362 -10.59 -26.50 -11.28
CA LYS A 362 -10.23 -27.62 -12.16
C LYS A 362 -10.77 -28.90 -11.57
N ASN A 363 -11.69 -29.54 -12.30
CA ASN A 363 -12.29 -30.82 -11.91
C ASN A 363 -12.93 -30.82 -10.50
N GLY A 364 -13.46 -29.67 -10.05
CA GLY A 364 -14.04 -29.51 -8.72
C GLY A 364 -13.05 -29.11 -7.62
N GLU A 365 -11.75 -29.04 -7.93
CA GLU A 365 -10.72 -28.52 -7.03
C GLU A 365 -10.50 -27.02 -7.29
N GLN A 366 -10.41 -26.24 -6.20
CA GLN A 366 -10.29 -24.79 -6.24
C GLN A 366 -8.83 -24.37 -6.07
N TYR A 367 -8.41 -23.39 -6.87
CA TYR A 367 -7.06 -22.85 -6.85
C TYR A 367 -7.06 -21.33 -6.77
N VAL A 368 -6.00 -20.79 -6.15
CA VAL A 368 -5.62 -19.39 -6.25
C VAL A 368 -4.56 -19.26 -7.32
N VAL A 369 -4.78 -18.39 -8.30
CA VAL A 369 -3.79 -18.04 -9.31
C VAL A 369 -2.94 -16.92 -8.77
N VAL A 370 -1.63 -17.15 -8.63
CA VAL A 370 -0.69 -16.18 -8.06
C VAL A 370 0.47 -15.90 -9.01
N ASN A 371 1.00 -14.70 -8.96
CA ASN A 371 2.33 -14.37 -9.43
C ASN A 371 3.28 -14.44 -8.21
N ASP A 372 4.09 -15.50 -8.11
CA ASP A 372 5.09 -15.68 -7.06
C ASP A 372 6.44 -15.12 -7.53
N PRO A 373 6.94 -14.02 -6.94
CA PRO A 373 8.15 -13.37 -7.42
C PRO A 373 9.41 -14.21 -7.22
N ALA A 374 9.39 -15.26 -6.39
CA ALA A 374 10.56 -16.11 -6.15
C ALA A 374 10.80 -17.16 -7.26
N ALA A 375 9.96 -17.21 -8.29
CA ALA A 375 10.18 -18.05 -9.46
C ALA A 375 11.52 -17.76 -10.15
N GLU A 376 12.08 -18.75 -10.86
CA GLU A 376 13.41 -18.66 -11.46
C GLU A 376 13.50 -17.66 -12.62
N ASP A 377 12.38 -17.43 -13.33
CA ASP A 377 12.27 -16.50 -14.44
C ASP A 377 10.85 -15.89 -14.54
N ASP A 378 10.68 -14.86 -15.39
CA ASP A 378 9.40 -14.17 -15.57
C ASP A 378 8.29 -15.06 -16.19
N GLU A 379 8.66 -16.17 -16.86
CA GLU A 379 7.70 -17.07 -17.50
C GLU A 379 7.00 -17.95 -16.46
N SER A 380 7.76 -18.42 -15.47
CA SER A 380 7.37 -19.31 -14.37
C SER A 380 6.77 -18.61 -13.15
N VAL A 381 6.75 -17.27 -13.10
CA VAL A 381 6.15 -16.49 -12.00
C VAL A 381 4.69 -16.84 -11.73
N ARG A 382 3.89 -17.09 -12.77
CA ARG A 382 2.46 -17.40 -12.59
C ARG A 382 2.27 -18.87 -12.29
N VAL A 383 1.77 -19.17 -11.10
CA VAL A 383 1.50 -20.52 -10.60
C VAL A 383 0.11 -20.59 -9.98
N GLU A 384 -0.38 -21.81 -9.78
CA GLU A 384 -1.65 -22.07 -9.12
C GLU A 384 -1.41 -22.89 -7.86
N TYR A 385 -1.90 -22.39 -6.74
CA TYR A 385 -1.86 -23.10 -5.47
C TYR A 385 -3.27 -23.58 -5.13
N LYS A 386 -3.38 -24.79 -4.58
CA LYS A 386 -4.66 -25.27 -4.03
C LYS A 386 -5.15 -24.25 -3.02
N LEU A 387 -6.42 -23.87 -3.10
CA LEU A 387 -6.98 -22.81 -2.26
C LEU A 387 -6.78 -23.12 -0.77
N GLU A 388 -7.00 -24.35 -0.35
CA GLU A 388 -6.81 -24.80 1.03
C GLU A 388 -5.37 -24.56 1.52
N GLN A 389 -4.37 -25.00 0.73
CA GLN A 389 -2.96 -24.83 1.06
C GLN A 389 -2.56 -23.34 1.12
N PHE A 390 -3.05 -22.53 0.19
CA PHE A 390 -2.85 -21.08 0.22
C PHE A 390 -3.47 -20.44 1.47
N MET A 391 -4.69 -20.82 1.83
CA MET A 391 -5.39 -20.28 3.00
C MET A 391 -4.64 -20.58 4.30
N GLU A 392 -4.08 -21.79 4.45
CA GLU A 392 -3.23 -22.11 5.60
C GLU A 392 -1.96 -21.25 5.64
N ALA A 393 -1.29 -21.06 4.51
CA ALA A 393 -0.08 -20.25 4.41
C ALA A 393 -0.33 -18.75 4.69
N TRP A 394 -1.47 -18.25 4.26
CA TRP A 394 -1.91 -16.87 4.48
C TRP A 394 -2.37 -16.65 5.92
N TYR A 395 -3.12 -17.59 6.51
CA TYR A 395 -3.55 -17.56 7.92
C TYR A 395 -2.37 -17.45 8.89
N ASN A 396 -1.31 -18.21 8.64
CA ASN A 396 -0.08 -18.19 9.44
C ASN A 396 0.70 -16.86 9.33
N SER A 397 0.31 -16.02 8.38
CA SER A 397 0.81 -14.65 8.17
C SER A 397 -0.21 -13.59 8.57
N ASP A 398 -1.16 -13.93 9.44
CA ASP A 398 -2.21 -13.05 9.94
C ASP A 398 -3.14 -12.50 8.83
N TYR A 399 -3.31 -13.21 7.72
CA TYR A 399 -4.12 -12.76 6.58
C TYR A 399 -3.72 -11.38 6.02
N ILE A 400 -2.43 -11.03 6.13
CA ILE A 400 -1.94 -9.74 5.64
C ILE A 400 -2.10 -9.64 4.12
N MET A 401 -2.71 -8.55 3.67
CA MET A 401 -2.87 -8.20 2.26
C MET A 401 -2.59 -6.72 2.02
N TYR A 402 -2.08 -6.39 0.83
CA TYR A 402 -1.92 -5.02 0.36
C TYR A 402 -3.04 -4.70 -0.63
N ILE A 403 -3.77 -3.64 -0.35
CA ILE A 403 -4.77 -3.07 -1.25
C ILE A 403 -4.11 -1.89 -1.97
N VAL A 404 -4.26 -1.82 -3.29
CA VAL A 404 -3.74 -0.73 -4.13
C VAL A 404 -4.74 -0.43 -5.25
N HIS A 405 -5.30 0.78 -5.25
CA HIS A 405 -6.30 1.26 -6.20
C HIS A 405 -5.86 2.53 -6.93
#